data_AF-A0A952UCH9-F1
#
_entry.id   AF-A0A952UCH9-F1
#
_cell.length_a   1.000
_cell.length_b   1.000
_cell.length_c   1.000
_cell.angle_alpha   90.00
_cell.angle_beta   90.00
_cell.angle_gamma   90.00
#
_symmetry.space_group_name_H-M   'P 1'
#
loop_
_entity.id
_entity.type
_entity.pdbx_description
1 polymer ?
#
loop_
_entity_poly.entity_id
_entity_poly.type
_entity_poly.pdbx_seq_one_letter_code
_entity_poly.pdbx_strand_id
1 'polypeptide(L)'
;ARGITAWETVPAAIVAILAGCALGAALPFLVLAGVDLRLFTGGSQQPPVTVDPLLLLAVIGGFVVLVAASTVAAIGIARRVSVVRALRTSEEG
;
A
#
# COMPACT_ATOMS: atom_id res chain seq x y z
N ALA A 1 24.74 -3.94 5.12
CA ALA A 1 23.89 -2.99 4.36
C ALA A 1 22.46 -3.54 4.12
N ARG A 2 22.26 -4.62 3.34
CA ARG A 2 20.92 -5.16 3.00
C ARG A 2 19.99 -5.46 4.18
N GLY A 3 20.51 -5.98 5.29
CA GLY A 3 19.71 -6.25 6.50
C GLY A 3 19.25 -4.98 7.23
N ILE A 4 19.99 -3.87 7.11
CA ILE A 4 19.65 -2.60 7.76
C ILE A 4 18.51 -1.91 7.00
N THR A 5 18.62 -1.83 5.68
CA THR A 5 17.57 -1.19 4.85
C THR A 5 16.25 -1.96 4.90
N ALA A 6 16.29 -3.29 4.90
CA ALA A 6 15.09 -4.11 5.08
C ALA A 6 14.45 -3.89 6.46
N TRP A 7 15.28 -3.69 7.50
CA TRP A 7 14.83 -3.45 8.87
C TRP A 7 14.16 -2.09 9.06
N GLU A 8 14.49 -1.09 8.24
CA GLU A 8 13.83 0.22 8.27
C GLU A 8 12.49 0.23 7.51
N THR A 9 12.42 -0.45 6.37
CA THR A 9 11.21 -0.42 5.52
C THR A 9 10.08 -1.31 6.04
N VAL A 10 10.39 -2.47 6.62
CA VAL A 10 9.38 -3.44 7.05
C VAL A 10 8.43 -2.89 8.13
N PRO A 11 8.90 -2.24 9.22
CA PRO A 11 8.01 -1.67 10.23
C PRO A 11 7.09 -0.59 9.65
N ALA A 12 7.63 0.31 8.81
CA ALA A 12 6.84 1.34 8.15
C ALA A 12 5.78 0.73 7.21
N ALA A 13 6.12 -0.32 6.48
CA ALA A 13 5.18 -1.05 5.62
C ALA A 13 4.05 -1.70 6.43
N ILE A 14 4.36 -2.33 7.58
CA ILE A 14 3.35 -2.91 8.46
C ILE A 14 2.38 -1.84 8.96
N VAL A 15 2.90 -0.72 9.45
CA VAL A 15 2.06 0.40 9.94
C VAL A 15 1.18 0.95 8.82
N ALA A 16 1.73 1.14 7.62
CA ALA A 16 0.96 1.60 6.47
C ALA A 16 -0.17 0.64 6.07
N ILE A 17 0.09 -0.68 6.08
CA ILE A 17 -0.92 -1.70 5.80
C ILE A 17 -2.03 -1.65 6.86
N LEU A 18 -1.68 -1.64 8.14
CA LEU A 18 -2.66 -1.63 9.23
C LEU A 18 -3.51 -0.35 9.21
N ALA A 19 -2.86 0.82 9.10
CA ALA A 19 -3.56 2.11 9.05
C ALA A 19 -4.44 2.23 7.80
N GLY A 20 -3.93 1.80 6.64
CA GLY A 20 -4.70 1.79 5.39
C GLY A 20 -5.90 0.85 5.44
N CYS A 21 -5.74 -0.36 5.99
CA CYS A 21 -6.84 -1.29 6.18
C CYS A 21 -7.90 -0.75 7.15
N ALA A 22 -7.46 -0.17 8.27
CA ALA A 22 -8.37 0.44 9.25
C ALA A 22 -9.15 1.60 8.63
N LEU A 23 -8.47 2.50 7.90
CA LEU A 23 -9.10 3.62 7.22
C LEU A 23 -10.06 3.15 6.12
N GLY A 24 -9.63 2.18 5.30
CA GLY A 24 -10.46 1.58 4.25
C GLY A 24 -11.70 0.89 4.80
N ALA A 25 -11.59 0.21 5.95
CA ALA A 25 -12.72 -0.40 6.63
C ALA A 25 -13.65 0.65 7.26
N ALA A 26 -13.13 1.78 7.74
CA ALA A 26 -13.92 2.87 8.32
C ALA A 26 -14.67 3.68 7.26
N LEU A 27 -14.13 3.81 6.06
CA LEU A 27 -14.67 4.67 4.99
C LEU A 27 -16.15 4.42 4.65
N PRO A 28 -16.61 3.17 4.42
CA PRO A 28 -18.01 2.89 4.13
C PRO A 28 -18.96 3.40 5.22
N PHE A 29 -18.58 3.27 6.48
CA PHE A 29 -19.38 3.75 7.61
C PHE A 29 -19.43 5.29 7.65
N LEU A 30 -18.32 5.94 7.34
CA LEU A 30 -18.26 7.40 7.26
C LEU A 30 -19.16 7.92 6.12
N VAL A 31 -19.16 7.24 4.98
CA VAL A 31 -20.05 7.57 3.85
C VAL A 31 -21.52 7.37 4.24
N LEU A 32 -21.87 6.25 4.85
CA LEU A 32 -23.25 5.97 5.27
C LEU A 32 -23.77 6.92 6.35
N ALA A 33 -22.87 7.48 7.16
CA ALA A 33 -23.23 8.50 8.16
C ALA A 33 -23.52 9.87 7.52
N GLY A 34 -22.89 10.19 6.40
CA GLY A 34 -23.02 11.50 5.73
C GLY A 34 -23.95 11.53 4.51
N VAL A 35 -24.20 10.38 3.88
CA VAL A 35 -24.90 10.27 2.59
C VAL A 35 -26.05 9.29 2.68
N ASP A 36 -27.24 9.73 2.26
CA ASP A 36 -28.41 8.87 2.10
C ASP A 36 -28.33 8.09 0.78
N LEU A 37 -28.00 6.80 0.88
CA LEU A 37 -27.86 5.93 -0.28
C LEU A 37 -29.20 5.33 -0.76
N ARG A 38 -30.30 5.56 -0.03
CA ARG A 38 -31.64 5.10 -0.43
C ARG A 38 -32.05 5.67 -1.78
N LEU A 39 -31.64 6.91 -2.06
CA LEU A 39 -31.90 7.61 -3.32
C LEU A 39 -31.31 6.89 -4.54
N PHE A 40 -30.19 6.17 -4.37
CA PHE A 40 -29.53 5.46 -5.47
C PHE A 40 -30.02 4.02 -5.63
N THR A 41 -30.65 3.46 -4.61
CA THR A 41 -31.07 2.05 -4.58
C THR A 41 -32.59 1.87 -4.69
N GLY A 42 -33.36 2.94 -4.52
CA GLY A 42 -34.82 2.89 -4.48
C GLY A 42 -35.39 2.16 -3.26
N GLY A 43 -34.54 1.82 -2.28
CA GLY A 43 -34.90 1.07 -1.09
C GLY A 43 -35.46 1.96 0.03
N SER A 44 -36.26 1.36 0.91
CA SER A 44 -36.78 2.03 2.11
C SER A 44 -35.77 2.14 3.26
N GLN A 45 -34.68 1.36 3.19
CA GLN A 45 -33.64 1.29 4.21
C GLN A 45 -32.26 1.57 3.64
N GLN A 46 -31.37 2.11 4.48
CA GLN A 46 -29.97 2.33 4.14
C GLN A 46 -29.30 0.97 3.83
N PRO A 47 -28.60 0.81 2.68
CA PRO A 47 -27.96 -0.44 2.34
C PRO A 47 -26.89 -0.82 3.38
N PRO A 48 -26.82 -2.10 3.80
CA PRO A 48 -25.83 -2.54 4.78
C PRO A 48 -24.42 -2.59 4.18
N VAL A 49 -23.40 -2.35 5.00
CA VAL A 49 -22.01 -2.63 4.62
C VAL A 49 -21.79 -4.14 4.60
N THR A 50 -21.45 -4.67 3.43
CA THR A 50 -21.05 -6.07 3.26
C THR A 50 -19.54 -6.15 3.05
N VAL A 51 -18.91 -7.12 3.71
CA VAL A 51 -17.47 -7.39 3.57
C VAL A 51 -17.32 -8.76 2.94
N ASP A 52 -16.79 -8.81 1.72
CA ASP A 52 -16.35 -10.05 1.08
C ASP A 52 -14.90 -10.34 1.52
N PRO A 53 -14.65 -11.39 2.31
CA PRO A 53 -13.30 -11.70 2.80
C PRO A 53 -12.31 -12.02 1.69
N LEU A 54 -12.76 -12.65 0.60
CA LEU A 54 -11.89 -13.04 -0.51
C LEU A 54 -11.48 -11.82 -1.31
N LEU A 55 -12.42 -10.92 -1.59
CA LEU A 55 -12.13 -9.65 -2.25
C LEU A 55 -11.21 -8.78 -1.40
N LEU A 56 -11.47 -8.69 -0.10
CA LEU A 56 -10.63 -7.92 0.83
C LEU A 56 -9.20 -8.48 0.87
N LEU A 57 -9.07 -9.80 0.96
CA LEU A 57 -7.77 -10.47 0.94
C LEU A 57 -7.04 -10.25 -0.40
N ALA A 58 -7.76 -10.29 -1.52
CA ALA A 58 -7.19 -10.01 -2.84
C ALA A 58 -6.66 -8.57 -2.96
N VAL A 59 -7.41 -7.59 -2.44
CA VAL A 59 -6.98 -6.18 -2.44
C VAL A 59 -5.74 -5.97 -1.55
N ILE A 60 -5.76 -6.48 -0.32
CA ILE A 60 -4.62 -6.38 0.61
C ILE A 60 -3.40 -7.11 0.03
N GLY A 61 -3.59 -8.33 -0.45
CA GLY A 61 -2.54 -9.13 -1.07
C GLY A 61 -1.94 -8.45 -2.31
N GLY A 62 -2.79 -7.92 -3.19
CA GLY A 62 -2.36 -7.14 -4.36
C GLY A 62 -1.54 -5.92 -3.99
N PHE A 63 -1.96 -5.18 -2.96
CA PHE A 63 -1.20 -4.03 -2.45
C PHE A 63 0.16 -4.45 -1.89
N VAL A 64 0.22 -5.52 -1.09
CA VAL A 64 1.49 -6.06 -0.56
C VAL A 64 2.43 -6.45 -1.70
N VAL A 65 1.93 -7.15 -2.72
CA VAL A 65 2.71 -7.52 -3.91
C VAL A 65 3.22 -6.27 -4.63
N LEU A 66 2.39 -5.25 -4.80
CA LEU A 66 2.76 -3.98 -5.45
C LEU A 66 3.87 -3.25 -4.69
N VAL A 67 3.76 -3.16 -3.36
CA VAL A 67 4.78 -2.53 -2.50
C VAL A 67 6.09 -3.32 -2.55
N ALA A 68 6.02 -4.65 -2.51
CA ALA A 68 7.20 -5.51 -2.62
C ALA A 68 7.90 -5.33 -3.98
N ALA A 69 7.13 -5.35 -5.08
CA ALA A 69 7.65 -5.14 -6.43
C ALA A 69 8.30 -3.75 -6.57
N SER A 70 7.63 -2.71 -6.08
CA SER A 70 8.16 -1.33 -6.10
C SER A 70 9.46 -1.21 -5.31
N THR A 71 9.54 -1.85 -4.14
CA THR A 71 10.75 -1.87 -3.30
C THR A 71 11.90 -2.57 -4.01
N VAL A 72 11.66 -3.74 -4.61
CA VAL A 72 12.66 -4.48 -5.39
C VAL A 72 13.15 -3.64 -6.56
N ALA A 73 12.25 -2.97 -7.29
CA ALA A 73 12.58 -2.08 -8.38
C ALA A 73 13.47 -0.91 -7.91
N ALA A 74 13.09 -0.24 -6.82
CA ALA A 74 13.84 0.87 -6.24
C ALA A 74 15.26 0.45 -5.83
N ILE A 75 15.42 -0.69 -5.16
CA ILE A 75 16.73 -1.24 -4.80
C ILE A 75 17.56 -1.56 -6.05
N GLY A 76 16.94 -2.13 -7.08
CA GLY A 76 17.60 -2.43 -8.35
C GLY A 76 18.14 -1.18 -9.04
N ILE A 77 17.34 -0.11 -9.08
CA ILE A 77 17.73 1.19 -9.64
C ILE A 77 18.86 1.81 -8.83
N ALA A 78 18.73 1.87 -7.50
CA ALA A 78 19.75 2.45 -6.62
C ALA A 78 21.12 1.78 -6.80
N ARG A 79 21.15 0.44 -6.94
CA ARG A 79 22.39 -0.31 -7.21
C ARG A 79 23.05 0.05 -8.54
N ARG A 80 22.27 0.26 -9.60
CA ARG A 80 22.82 0.65 -10.91
C ARG A 80 23.48 2.02 -10.84
N VAL A 81 22.81 2.98 -10.19
CA VAL A 81 23.32 4.34 -10.01
C VAL A 81 24.60 4.36 -9.18
N SER A 82 24.67 3.58 -8.09
CA SER A 82 25.87 3.53 -7.24
C SER A 82 27.09 2.98 -7.96
N VAL A 83 26.92 1.95 -8.81
CA VAL A 83 28.02 1.36 -9.59
C VAL A 83 28.57 2.36 -10.62
N VAL A 84 27.69 3.03 -11.35
CA VAL A 84 28.09 4.06 -12.34
C VAL A 84 28.84 5.21 -11.67
N ARG A 85 28.37 5.65 -10.51
CA ARG A 85 29.01 6.73 -9.76
C ARG A 85 30.39 6.33 -9.25
N ALA A 86 30.54 5.11 -8.73
CA ALA A 86 31.82 4.60 -8.25
C ALA A 86 32.89 4.54 -9.35
N LEU A 87 32.51 4.13 -10.58
CA LEU A 87 33.42 4.09 -11.73
C LEU A 87 33.94 5.48 -12.11
N ARG A 88 33.06 6.49 -12.16
CA ARG A 88 33.47 7.88 -12.49
C ARG A 88 34.45 8.48 -11.49
N THR A 89 34.18 8.29 -10.19
CA THR A 89 35.10 8.77 -9.14
C THR A 89 36.47 8.08 -9.14
N SER A 90 36.60 6.90 -9.77
CA SER A 90 37.89 6.21 -9.92
C SER A 90 38.69 6.66 -11.14
N GLU A 91 38.07 7.37 -12.09
CA GLU A 91 38.75 7.94 -13.26
C GLU A 91 39.26 9.36 -13.01
N GLU A 92 38.73 10.04 -11.97
CA GLU A 92 39.07 11.42 -11.60
C GLU A 92 40.24 11.52 -10.59
N GLY A 93 40.78 10.41 -10.09
CA GLY A 93 41.90 10.34 -9.14
C GLY A 93 43.10 9.61 -9.71
#